data_AF-A0A954LMP5-F1
#
_entry.id   AF-A0A954LMP5-F1
#
_cell.length_a   1.000
_cell.length_b   1.000
_cell.length_c   1.000
_cell.angle_alpha   90.00
_cell.angle_beta   90.00
_cell.angle_gamma   90.00
#
_symmetry.space_group_name_H-M   'P 1'
#
loop_
_entity.id
_entity.type
_entity.pdbx_description
1 polymer ?
#
loop_
_entity_poly.entity_id
_entity_poly.type
_entity_poly.pdbx_seq_one_letter_code
_entity_poly.pdbx_strand_id
1 'polypeptide(L)'
;MKPILRLFITLPILLPLVLHADDKLTEPPTSWKYPPKMQGSRVEVYRQVGDVKLKAWIFEPEGHKASDRRAAVVFFFGGGWRGG
;
A
#
# COMPACT_ATOMS: atom_id res chain seq x y z
N MET A 1 -13.92 -33.02 -58.98
CA MET A 1 -14.08 -33.51 -57.59
C MET A 1 -13.45 -32.48 -56.66
N LYS A 2 -14.22 -31.84 -55.77
CA LYS A 2 -13.77 -30.74 -54.88
C LYS A 2 -12.97 -31.28 -53.68
N PRO A 3 -11.81 -30.71 -53.31
CA PRO A 3 -11.28 -30.86 -51.97
C PRO A 3 -11.55 -29.58 -51.16
N ILE A 4 -12.46 -29.74 -50.20
CA ILE A 4 -12.21 -29.48 -48.77
C ILE A 4 -11.55 -28.11 -48.50
N LEU A 5 -12.44 -27.13 -48.40
CA LEU A 5 -12.22 -25.80 -47.85
C LEU A 5 -11.70 -25.93 -46.40
N ARG A 6 -10.42 -25.62 -46.24
CA ARG A 6 -9.63 -25.78 -45.01
C ARG A 6 -10.18 -24.93 -43.87
N LEU A 7 -10.75 -25.61 -42.86
CA LEU A 7 -11.19 -25.12 -41.56
C LEU A 7 -10.02 -24.70 -40.63
N PHE A 8 -9.03 -23.94 -41.11
CA PHE A 8 -7.85 -23.58 -40.30
C PHE A 8 -7.41 -22.13 -40.49
N ILE A 9 -8.34 -21.18 -40.51
CA ILE A 9 -8.01 -19.74 -40.50
C ILE A 9 -8.98 -19.01 -39.55
N THR A 10 -8.96 -19.34 -38.26
CA THR A 10 -9.58 -18.48 -37.23
C THR A 10 -8.75 -18.33 -35.95
N LEU A 11 -7.62 -19.04 -35.80
CA LEU A 11 -6.91 -19.09 -34.51
C LEU A 11 -5.69 -18.18 -34.30
N PRO A 12 -5.03 -17.52 -35.29
CA PRO A 12 -3.80 -16.77 -34.96
C PRO A 12 -4.05 -15.31 -34.55
N ILE A 13 -5.31 -14.81 -34.54
CA ILE A 13 -5.58 -13.38 -34.31
C ILE A 13 -5.91 -13.04 -32.84
N LEU A 14 -6.20 -14.04 -32.00
CA LEU A 14 -6.56 -13.82 -30.59
C LEU A 14 -5.37 -13.86 -29.60
N LEU A 15 -4.19 -14.33 -30.02
CA LEU A 15 -3.04 -14.46 -29.14
C LEU A 15 -2.29 -13.15 -28.78
N PRO A 16 -2.25 -12.07 -29.61
CA PRO A 16 -1.51 -10.85 -29.22
C PRO A 16 -2.26 -9.96 -28.22
N LEU A 17 -3.56 -10.21 -27.97
CA LEU A 17 -4.36 -9.36 -27.07
C LEU A 17 -4.15 -9.71 -25.59
N VAL A 18 -3.72 -10.93 -25.28
CA VAL A 18 -3.51 -11.38 -23.89
C VAL A 18 -2.12 -11.00 -23.36
N LEU A 19 -1.16 -10.66 -24.23
CA LEU A 19 0.24 -10.43 -23.83
C LEU A 19 0.62 -8.96 -23.56
N HIS A 20 -0.28 -7.99 -23.71
CA HIS A 20 0.01 -6.55 -23.54
C HIS A 20 -0.56 -5.92 -22.27
N ALA A 21 -0.98 -6.71 -21.28
CA ALA A 21 -1.29 -6.18 -19.95
C ALA A 21 0.01 -5.93 -19.16
N ASP A 22 0.82 -4.96 -19.60
CA ASP A 22 1.88 -4.37 -18.79
C ASP A 22 1.22 -3.43 -17.75
N ASP A 23 0.57 -4.01 -16.74
CA ASP A 23 -0.03 -3.32 -15.60
C ASP A 23 1.04 -2.79 -14.61
N LYS A 24 2.22 -2.41 -15.09
CA LYS A 24 3.19 -1.69 -14.28
C LYS A 24 2.92 -0.20 -14.42
N LEU A 25 1.77 0.22 -13.88
CA LEU A 25 1.51 1.64 -13.62
C LEU A 25 2.72 2.18 -12.87
N THR A 26 3.44 3.12 -13.47
CA THR A 26 4.55 3.80 -12.83
C THR A 26 4.04 4.43 -11.54
N GLU A 27 4.45 3.89 -10.39
CA GLU A 27 4.08 4.47 -9.11
C GLU A 27 4.51 5.95 -9.11
N PRO A 28 3.62 6.89 -8.75
CA PRO A 28 4.01 8.29 -8.64
C PRO A 28 5.21 8.37 -7.70
N PRO A 29 6.20 9.25 -7.96
CA PRO A 29 7.38 9.37 -7.11
C PRO A 29 6.91 9.55 -5.67
N THR A 30 7.21 8.56 -4.81
CA THR A 30 6.72 8.50 -3.44
C THR A 30 7.15 9.77 -2.71
N SER A 31 6.22 10.68 -2.45
CA SER A 31 6.48 11.97 -1.80
C SER A 31 6.65 11.84 -0.28
N TRP A 32 6.41 10.65 0.28
CA TRP A 32 6.38 10.37 1.70
C TRP A 32 7.79 10.11 2.23
N LYS A 33 8.24 10.90 3.21
CA LYS A 33 9.52 10.72 3.90
C LYS A 33 9.31 9.94 5.20
N TYR A 34 10.00 8.82 5.34
CA TYR A 34 10.07 8.07 6.60
C TYR A 34 11.37 8.43 7.35
N PRO A 35 11.32 8.75 8.66
CA PRO A 35 10.12 8.82 9.51
C PRO A 35 9.24 10.04 9.22
N PRO A 36 7.90 9.94 9.37
CA PRO A 36 7.01 11.05 9.12
C PRO A 36 7.17 12.17 10.17
N LYS A 37 6.95 13.41 9.74
CA LYS A 37 6.78 14.57 10.63
C LYS A 37 5.30 14.87 10.74
N MET A 38 4.70 14.61 11.90
CA MET A 38 3.29 14.88 12.17
C MET A 38 3.16 15.96 13.25
N GLN A 39 2.91 17.21 12.86
CA GLN A 39 2.78 18.32 13.80
C GLN A 39 1.57 18.09 14.73
N GLY A 40 1.70 18.51 15.99
CA GLY A 40 0.64 18.33 16.99
C GLY A 40 0.54 16.91 17.57
N SER A 41 1.46 16.02 17.23
CA SER A 41 1.56 14.70 17.86
C SER A 41 2.69 14.62 18.87
N ARG A 42 2.48 13.84 19.92
CA ARG A 42 3.55 13.31 20.77
C ARG A 42 4.04 11.99 20.19
N VAL A 43 5.33 11.73 20.26
CA VAL A 43 5.94 10.51 19.69
C VAL A 43 6.45 9.62 20.81
N GLU A 44 5.98 8.37 20.84
CA GLU A 44 6.40 7.37 21.82
C GLU A 44 6.96 6.12 21.16
N VAL A 45 7.95 5.49 21.78
CA VAL A 45 8.39 4.15 21.39
C VAL A 45 7.55 3.14 22.15
N TYR A 46 6.56 2.54 21.49
CA TYR A 46 5.68 1.56 22.13
C TYR A 46 6.31 0.16 22.19
N ARG A 47 7.28 -0.12 21.32
CA ARG A 47 7.99 -1.40 21.30
C ARG A 47 9.38 -1.23 20.68
N GLN A 48 10.35 -1.97 21.21
CA GLN A 48 11.66 -2.14 20.61
C GLN A 48 11.88 -3.61 20.26
N VAL A 49 12.41 -3.89 19.07
CA VAL A 49 12.77 -5.24 18.58
C VAL A 49 14.17 -5.15 18.00
N GLY A 50 15.17 -5.71 18.70
CA GLY A 50 16.57 -5.47 18.40
C GLY A 50 16.88 -3.97 18.41
N ASP A 51 17.39 -3.47 17.28
CA ASP A 51 17.73 -2.06 17.09
C ASP A 51 16.56 -1.22 16.53
N VAL A 52 15.44 -1.87 16.18
CA VAL A 52 14.27 -1.21 15.61
C VAL A 52 13.36 -0.69 16.73
N LYS A 53 13.14 0.63 16.74
CA LYS A 53 12.19 1.31 17.64
C LYS A 53 10.89 1.60 16.90
N LEU A 54 9.82 0.88 17.25
CA LEU A 54 8.49 1.09 16.71
C LEU A 54 7.83 2.28 17.43
N LYS A 55 7.54 3.33 16.66
CA LYS A 55 7.00 4.60 17.17
C LYS A 55 5.50 4.70 16.95
N ALA A 56 4.82 5.32 17.89
CA ALA A 56 3.43 5.78 17.77
C ALA A 56 3.41 7.31 17.79
N TRP A 57 2.69 7.90 16.84
CA TRP A 57 2.36 9.33 16.82
C TRP A 57 0.98 9.49 17.44
N ILE A 58 0.92 10.09 18.61
CA ILE A 58 -0.27 10.17 19.46
C ILE A 58 -0.82 11.59 19.39
N PHE A 59 -2.08 11.71 18.99
CA PHE A 59 -2.83 12.96 18.98
C PHE A 59 -3.81 12.95 20.15
N GLU A 60 -3.70 13.98 20.99
CA GLU A 60 -4.54 14.14 22.16
C GLU A 60 -5.37 15.41 21.97
N PRO A 61 -6.68 15.41 22.30
CA PRO A 61 -7.47 16.64 22.24
C PRO A 61 -6.95 17.66 23.27
N GLU A 62 -7.27 18.92 23.05
CA GLU A 62 -6.91 19.98 23.99
C GLU A 62 -7.44 19.68 25.40
N GLY A 63 -6.58 19.85 26.42
CA GLY A 63 -6.92 19.61 27.82
C GLY A 63 -6.96 18.14 28.25
N HIS A 64 -6.54 17.20 27.41
CA HIS A 64 -6.42 15.78 27.78
C HIS A 64 -5.51 15.57 29.01
N LYS A 65 -5.91 14.66 29.91
CA LYS A 65 -5.15 14.29 31.11
C LYS A 65 -4.95 12.79 31.17
N ALA A 66 -3.86 12.34 31.77
CA ALA A 66 -3.53 10.91 31.89
C ALA A 66 -4.58 10.09 32.68
N SER A 67 -5.39 10.73 33.51
CA SER A 67 -6.49 10.10 34.25
C SER A 67 -7.78 9.91 33.44
N ASP A 68 -7.87 10.53 32.25
CA ASP A 68 -9.07 10.46 31.41
C ASP A 68 -9.30 9.02 30.90
N ARG A 69 -10.55 8.57 30.88
CA ARG A 69 -10.96 7.32 30.24
C ARG A 69 -11.72 7.63 28.96
N ARG A 70 -11.05 7.55 27.83
CA ARG A 70 -11.59 7.87 26.50
C ARG A 70 -11.35 6.72 25.54
N ALA A 71 -12.24 6.57 24.56
CA ALA A 71 -11.99 5.67 23.44
C ALA A 71 -10.76 6.14 22.66
N ALA A 72 -10.00 5.18 22.14
CA ALA A 72 -8.86 5.42 21.29
C ALA A 72 -9.00 4.63 19.98
N VAL A 73 -8.42 5.16 18.92
CA VAL A 73 -8.28 4.48 17.63
C VAL A 73 -6.81 4.41 17.28
N VAL A 74 -6.38 3.27 16.72
CA VAL A 74 -5.01 3.05 16.28
C VAL A 74 -5.03 2.76 14.78
N PHE A 75 -4.34 3.60 14.01
CA PHE A 75 -4.21 3.44 12.57
C PHE A 75 -2.88 2.76 12.24
N PHE A 76 -2.93 1.77 11.36
CA PHE A 76 -1.76 1.15 10.75
C PHE A 76 -1.69 1.57 9.29
N PHE A 77 -0.53 2.04 8.84
CA PHE A 77 -0.33 2.43 7.45
C PHE A 77 -0.32 1.19 6.52
N GLY A 78 -0.65 1.40 5.24
CA GLY A 78 -0.70 0.36 4.22
C GLY A 78 0.67 0.05 3.59
N GLY A 79 0.69 -0.35 2.32
CA GLY A 79 1.95 -0.58 1.57
C GLY A 79 2.46 -2.02 1.56
N GLY A 80 1.55 -2.98 1.79
CA GLY A 80 1.73 -4.39 1.44
C GLY A 80 2.97 -5.05 2.05
N TRP A 81 3.35 -4.63 3.28
CA TRP A 81 4.54 -5.11 4.00
C TRP A 81 5.88 -4.84 3.31
N ARG A 82 5.90 -4.00 2.26
CA ARG A 82 7.11 -3.69 1.49
C ARG A 82 7.55 -2.24 1.62
N GLY A 83 6.63 -1.34 1.99
CA GLY A 83 6.89 0.07 2.20
C GLY A 83 5.69 0.74 2.87
N GLY A 84 5.85 2.03 3.20
CA GLY A 84 4.88 2.85 3.93
C GLY A 84 5.55 3.94 4.74
#